data_AF-A0A6C1U0Y2-F1
#
_entry.id   AF-A0A6C1U0Y2-F1
#
_cell.length_a   1.000
_cell.length_b   1.000
_cell.length_c   1.000
_cell.angle_alpha   90.00
_cell.angle_beta   90.00
_cell.angle_gamma   90.00
#
_symmetry.space_group_name_H-M   'P 1'
#
loop_
_entity.id
_entity.type
_entity.pdbx_description
1 polymer ?
#
loop_
_entity_poly.entity_id
_entity_poly.type
_entity_poly.pdbx_seq_one_letter_code
_entity_poly.pdbx_strand_id
1 'polypeptide(L)'
;MESNDVKEALQAVEEVERSVERRSGQRRVPLWVGFAVSLLLGASMGLVVYGSLWGYALFVAWAVLLIAIAYTDSRNRGVRPTLKQEVKPEPQVSRSALVGPFLFFALILLPKGSVTWAIVAGVVSTAAFSVLYWWEWSGRAA
;
A
#
# COMPACT_ATOMS: atom_id res chain seq x y z
N MET A 1 -9.50 12.13 -49.65
CA MET A 1 -8.22 12.23 -48.91
C MET A 1 -8.51 12.50 -47.44
N GLU A 2 -9.32 13.51 -47.10
CA GLU A 2 -9.77 13.81 -45.71
C GLU A 2 -10.35 12.63 -44.91
N SER A 3 -11.10 11.71 -45.50
CA SER A 3 -11.71 10.61 -44.73
C SER A 3 -10.70 9.58 -44.22
N ASN A 4 -9.52 9.49 -44.83
CA ASN A 4 -8.45 8.59 -44.39
C ASN A 4 -7.68 9.22 -43.23
N ASP A 5 -7.37 10.51 -43.32
CA ASP A 5 -6.69 11.27 -42.27
C ASP A 5 -7.53 11.32 -40.97
N VAL A 6 -8.86 11.43 -41.09
CA VAL A 6 -9.78 11.38 -39.95
C VAL A 6 -9.82 9.99 -39.30
N LYS A 7 -9.75 8.91 -40.09
CA LYS A 7 -9.67 7.54 -39.56
C LYS A 7 -8.35 7.28 -38.84
N GLU A 8 -7.25 7.78 -39.39
CA GLU A 8 -5.92 7.64 -38.81
C GLU A 8 -5.81 8.43 -37.50
N ALA A 9 -6.38 9.64 -37.45
CA ALA A 9 -6.48 10.44 -36.23
C ALA A 9 -7.33 9.74 -35.14
N LEU A 10 -8.45 9.12 -35.50
CA LEU A 10 -9.29 8.36 -34.56
C LEU A 10 -8.58 7.12 -34.03
N GLN A 11 -7.85 6.38 -34.87
CA GLN A 11 -7.06 5.23 -34.44
C GLN A 11 -5.93 5.63 -33.49
N ALA A 12 -5.25 6.75 -33.77
CA ALA A 12 -4.22 7.28 -32.88
C ALA A 12 -4.79 7.67 -31.51
N VAL A 13 -5.99 8.28 -31.47
CA VAL A 13 -6.67 8.62 -30.21
C VAL A 13 -7.05 7.34 -29.44
N GLU A 14 -7.59 6.33 -30.12
CA GLU A 14 -7.99 5.07 -29.48
C GLU A 14 -6.79 4.26 -28.94
N GLU A 15 -5.65 4.33 -29.63
CA GLU A 15 -4.39 3.73 -29.17
C GLU A 15 -3.79 4.48 -27.97
N VAL A 16 -3.89 5.81 -27.96
CA VAL A 16 -3.55 6.63 -26.79
C VAL A 16 -4.49 6.32 -25.62
N GLU A 17 -5.79 6.17 -25.86
CA GLU A 17 -6.76 5.85 -24.83
C GLU A 17 -6.51 4.46 -24.22
N ARG A 18 -6.31 3.41 -25.05
CA ARG A 18 -5.92 2.07 -24.56
C ARG A 18 -4.59 2.05 -23.84
N SER A 19 -3.61 2.85 -24.29
CA SER A 19 -2.30 2.89 -23.64
C SER A 19 -2.36 3.67 -22.31
N VAL A 20 -3.23 4.67 -22.20
CA VAL A 20 -3.56 5.36 -20.94
C VAL A 20 -4.32 4.42 -20.01
N GLU A 21 -5.28 3.64 -20.51
CA GLU A 21 -6.05 2.67 -19.72
C GLU A 21 -5.18 1.51 -19.22
N ARG A 22 -4.25 1.02 -20.05
CA ARG A 22 -3.24 0.04 -19.63
C ARG A 22 -2.27 0.59 -18.59
N ARG A 23 -1.89 1.87 -18.69
CA ARG A 23 -0.99 2.53 -17.72
C ARG A 23 -1.71 2.95 -16.43
N SER A 24 -3.00 3.29 -16.52
CA SER A 24 -3.82 3.65 -15.35
C SER A 24 -4.23 2.42 -14.54
N GLY A 25 -4.38 1.25 -15.18
CA GLY A 25 -4.67 -0.03 -14.54
C GLY A 25 -3.47 -0.75 -13.92
N GLN A 26 -2.23 -0.32 -14.21
CA GLN A 26 -1.04 -0.89 -13.56
C GLN A 26 -0.98 -0.40 -12.10
N ARG A 27 -1.44 -1.26 -11.17
CA ARG A 27 -1.18 -1.09 -9.74
C ARG A 27 0.30 -0.79 -9.53
N ARG A 28 0.62 0.44 -9.10
CA ARG A 28 2.00 0.91 -8.88
C ARG A 28 2.77 0.05 -7.89
N VAL A 29 2.09 -0.60 -6.94
CA VAL A 29 2.66 -1.61 -6.06
C VAL A 29 2.07 -2.98 -6.39
N PRO A 30 2.92 -3.97 -6.74
CA PRO A 30 2.47 -5.34 -6.96
C PRO A 30 1.79 -5.92 -5.71
N LEU A 31 0.77 -6.75 -5.92
CA LEU A 31 0.04 -7.38 -4.81
C LEU A 31 0.91 -8.20 -3.87
N TRP A 32 1.94 -8.86 -4.40
CA TRP A 32 2.87 -9.65 -3.60
C TRP A 32 3.66 -8.79 -2.60
N VAL A 33 3.94 -7.51 -2.93
CA VAL A 33 4.60 -6.57 -2.02
C VAL A 33 3.67 -6.23 -0.86
N GLY A 34 2.40 -5.93 -1.15
CA GLY A 34 1.39 -5.69 -0.11
C GLY A 34 1.22 -6.89 0.83
N PHE A 35 1.21 -8.10 0.28
CA PHE A 35 1.15 -9.34 1.06
C PHE A 35 2.40 -9.53 1.93
N ALA A 36 3.59 -9.32 1.37
CA ALA A 36 4.86 -9.43 2.11
C ALA A 36 4.94 -8.43 3.27
N VAL A 37 4.52 -7.18 3.05
CA VAL A 37 4.47 -6.14 4.10
C VAL A 37 3.47 -6.51 5.20
N SER A 38 2.32 -7.08 4.83
CA SER A 38 1.29 -7.52 5.79
C SER A 38 1.78 -8.71 6.63
N LEU A 39 2.46 -9.67 6.01
CA LEU A 39 3.08 -10.80 6.71
C LEU A 39 4.18 -10.35 7.67
N LEU A 40 5.01 -9.39 7.26
CA LEU A 40 6.07 -8.85 8.10
C LEU A 40 5.49 -8.18 9.36
N LEU A 41 4.39 -7.44 9.22
CA LEU A 41 3.65 -6.90 10.36
C LEU A 41 3.15 -8.02 11.26
N GLY A 42 2.45 -9.02 10.72
CA GLY A 42 1.93 -10.14 11.50
C GLY A 42 3.01 -10.92 12.25
N ALA A 43 4.13 -11.20 11.59
CA ALA A 43 5.28 -11.87 12.19
C ALA A 43 5.87 -11.03 13.34
N SER A 44 6.01 -9.72 13.15
CA SER A 44 6.47 -8.81 14.21
C SER A 44 5.54 -8.85 15.42
N MET A 45 4.23 -8.81 15.20
CA MET A 45 3.22 -8.81 16.26
C MET A 45 3.16 -10.13 17.02
N GLY A 46 3.20 -11.25 16.31
CA GLY A 46 3.27 -12.56 16.94
C GLY A 46 4.50 -12.69 17.83
N LEU A 47 5.66 -12.21 17.38
CA LEU A 47 6.89 -12.23 18.17
C LEU A 47 6.85 -11.31 19.39
N VAL A 48 6.24 -10.12 19.29
CA VAL A 48 6.06 -9.21 20.44
C VAL A 48 5.18 -9.87 21.51
N VAL A 49 4.05 -10.47 21.12
CA VAL A 49 3.15 -11.16 22.06
C VAL A 49 3.79 -12.43 22.62
N TYR A 50 4.60 -13.13 21.84
CA TYR A 50 5.42 -14.25 22.32
C TYR A 50 6.50 -13.82 23.33
N GLY A 51 6.81 -12.52 23.43
CA GLY A 51 7.81 -11.98 24.36
C GLY A 51 9.22 -11.90 23.77
N SER A 52 9.37 -12.08 22.46
CA SER A 52 10.65 -11.98 21.77
C SER A 52 11.01 -10.52 21.45
N LEU A 53 12.23 -10.10 21.81
CA LEU A 53 12.74 -8.77 21.47
C LEU A 53 12.86 -8.55 19.95
N TRP A 54 13.01 -9.63 19.18
CA TRP A 54 13.06 -9.58 17.72
C TRP A 54 11.76 -9.06 17.09
N GLY A 55 10.63 -9.17 17.79
CA GLY A 55 9.36 -8.61 17.34
C GLY A 55 9.42 -7.09 17.18
N TYR A 56 10.08 -6.38 18.11
CA TYR A 56 10.25 -4.93 18.02
C TYR A 56 11.18 -4.54 16.87
N ALA A 57 12.26 -5.29 16.66
CA ALA A 57 13.18 -5.06 15.54
C ALA A 57 12.48 -5.21 14.18
N LEU A 58 11.66 -6.26 14.02
CA LEU A 58 10.86 -6.47 12.81
C LEU A 58 9.80 -5.38 12.63
N PHE A 59 9.21 -4.89 13.72
CA PHE A 59 8.24 -3.79 13.64
C PHE A 59 8.90 -2.48 13.14
N VAL A 60 10.10 -2.17 13.62
CA VAL A 60 10.87 -1.02 13.12
C VAL A 60 11.23 -1.21 11.64
N ALA A 61 11.72 -2.39 11.25
CA ALA A 61 12.02 -2.70 9.86
C ALA A 61 10.79 -2.56 8.95
N TRP A 62 9.63 -3.01 9.43
CA TRP A 62 8.35 -2.85 8.74
C TRP A 62 7.96 -1.39 8.55
N ALA A 63 8.09 -0.56 9.59
CA ALA A 63 7.79 0.86 9.52
C ALA A 63 8.69 1.59 8.51
N VAL A 64 9.99 1.29 8.52
CA VAL A 64 10.95 1.83 7.54
C VAL A 64 10.58 1.40 6.11
N LEU A 65 10.19 0.15 5.91
CA LEU A 65 9.78 -0.36 4.61
C LEU A 65 8.53 0.35 4.09
N LEU A 66 7.54 0.59 4.94
CA LEU A 66 6.35 1.37 4.57
C LEU A 66 6.69 2.80 4.16
N ILE A 67 7.57 3.47 4.91
CA ILE A 67 8.04 4.82 4.58
C ILE A 67 8.76 4.81 3.23
N ALA A 68 9.62 3.82 2.99
CA ALA A 68 10.33 3.69 1.71
C ALA A 68 9.36 3.47 0.54
N ILE A 69 8.32 2.64 0.69
CA ILE A 69 7.28 2.42 -0.33
C ILE A 69 6.52 3.73 -0.58
N ALA A 70 6.09 4.42 0.48
CA ALA A 70 5.37 5.68 0.37
C ALA A 70 6.21 6.78 -0.30
N TYR A 71 7.49 6.89 0.07
CA TYR A 71 8.43 7.85 -0.52
C TYR A 71 8.69 7.55 -2.00
N THR A 72 8.85 6.27 -2.35
CA THR A 72 9.07 5.86 -3.74
C THR A 72 7.83 6.09 -4.59
N ASP A 73 6.63 5.82 -4.06
CA ASP A 73 5.38 6.12 -4.74
C ASP A 73 5.18 7.63 -4.95
N SER A 74 5.46 8.46 -3.92
CA SER A 74 5.32 9.92 -4.03
C SER A 74 6.26 10.51 -5.09
N ARG A 75 7.50 10.02 -5.16
CA ARG A 75 8.50 10.50 -6.13
C ARG A 75 8.22 10.03 -7.56
N ASN A 76 7.60 8.86 -7.72
CA ASN A 76 7.21 8.31 -9.01
C ASN A 76 5.82 8.77 -9.45
N ARG A 77 5.07 9.53 -8.65
CA ARG A 77 3.89 10.30 -9.10
C ARG A 77 4.41 11.46 -9.93
N GLY A 78 4.70 11.17 -11.20
CA GLY A 78 5.27 12.08 -12.18
C GLY A 78 4.56 13.43 -12.21
N VAL A 79 5.08 14.37 -11.44
CA VAL A 79 4.84 15.78 -11.63
C VAL A 79 5.64 16.13 -12.87
N ARG A 80 4.97 16.35 -14.01
CA ARG A 80 5.56 17.21 -15.04
C ARG A 80 5.55 18.61 -14.42
N PRO A 81 6.70 19.19 -14.02
CA PRO A 81 6.72 20.48 -13.32
C PRO A 81 6.25 21.66 -14.19
N THR A 82 5.94 21.41 -15.47
CA THR A 82 5.68 22.42 -16.50
C THR A 82 4.22 22.55 -16.92
N LEU A 83 3.33 21.66 -16.48
CA LEU A 83 1.89 21.81 -16.71
C LEU A 83 1.24 22.35 -15.45
N LYS A 84 0.65 23.54 -15.53
CA LYS A 84 -0.18 24.17 -14.48
C LYS A 84 -1.49 23.38 -14.26
N GLN A 85 -1.40 22.08 -14.01
CA GLN A 85 -2.51 21.31 -13.51
C GLN A 85 -2.69 21.66 -12.04
N GLU A 86 -3.95 21.92 -11.65
CA GLU A 86 -4.34 22.02 -10.25
C GLU A 86 -3.74 20.82 -9.51
N VAL A 87 -2.79 21.11 -8.63
CA VAL A 87 -2.16 20.10 -7.78
C VAL A 87 -3.28 19.58 -6.90
N LYS A 88 -3.86 18.42 -7.27
CA LYS A 88 -4.73 17.67 -6.36
C LYS A 88 -4.01 17.64 -5.01
N PRO A 89 -4.69 18.03 -3.91
CA PRO A 89 -4.05 18.09 -2.61
C PRO A 89 -3.34 16.76 -2.35
N GLU A 90 -2.10 16.85 -1.84
CA GLU A 90 -1.29 15.69 -1.48
C GLU A 90 -2.17 14.61 -0.84
N PRO A 91 -1.96 13.31 -1.16
CA PRO A 91 -2.71 12.27 -0.50
C PRO A 91 -2.54 12.43 1.01
N GLN A 92 -3.65 12.82 1.67
CA GLN A 92 -3.75 12.90 3.11
C GLN A 92 -3.27 11.57 3.68
N VAL A 93 -2.53 11.64 4.79
CA VAL A 93 -1.94 10.50 5.50
C VAL A 93 -2.79 9.25 5.29
N SER A 94 -2.19 8.30 4.57
CA SER A 94 -2.76 6.99 4.29
C SER A 94 -3.42 6.43 5.54
N ARG A 95 -4.73 6.15 5.50
CA ARG A 95 -5.46 5.65 6.68
C ARG A 95 -4.86 4.34 7.17
N SER A 96 -4.22 3.54 6.29
CA SER A 96 -3.50 2.34 6.70
C SER A 96 -2.23 2.63 7.51
N ALA A 97 -1.58 3.78 7.33
CA ALA A 97 -0.42 4.19 8.14
C ALA A 97 -0.76 4.38 9.63
N LEU A 98 -2.03 4.70 9.95
CA LEU A 98 -2.49 4.84 11.33
C LEU A 98 -2.84 3.50 12.01
N VAL A 99 -3.05 2.43 11.23
CA VAL A 99 -3.51 1.14 11.78
C VAL A 99 -2.39 0.32 12.39
N GLY A 100 -1.17 0.37 11.83
CA GLY A 100 -0.01 -0.29 12.44
C GLY A 100 0.24 0.11 13.90
N PRO A 101 0.30 1.41 14.22
CA PRO A 101 0.42 1.90 15.59
C PRO A 101 -0.76 1.49 16.48
N PHE A 102 -2.01 1.58 16.00
CA PHE A 102 -3.20 1.21 16.79
C PHE A 102 -3.23 -0.28 17.13
N LEU A 103 -2.91 -1.15 16.16
CA LEU A 103 -2.76 -2.59 16.39
C LEU A 103 -1.67 -2.84 17.42
N PHE A 104 -0.51 -2.19 17.28
CA PHE A 104 0.58 -2.34 18.23
C PHE A 104 0.16 -2.00 19.67
N PHE A 105 -0.53 -0.88 19.86
CA PHE A 105 -1.04 -0.45 21.17
C PHE A 105 -2.10 -1.42 21.74
N ALA A 106 -3.04 -1.89 20.92
CA ALA A 106 -4.05 -2.85 21.35
C ALA A 106 -3.44 -4.17 21.83
N LEU A 107 -2.31 -4.58 21.24
CA LEU A 107 -1.63 -5.84 21.55
C LEU A 107 -0.78 -5.77 22.83
N ILE A 108 -0.45 -4.58 23.35
CA ILE A 108 0.18 -4.44 24.67
C ILE A 108 -0.73 -4.99 25.78
N LEU A 109 -2.05 -4.98 25.56
CA LEU A 109 -3.06 -5.46 26.50
C LEU A 109 -3.20 -7.00 26.50
N LEU A 110 -2.57 -7.70 25.57
CA LEU A 110 -2.67 -9.17 25.49
C LEU A 110 -1.74 -9.87 26.48
N PRO A 111 -2.08 -11.11 26.91
CA PRO A 111 -1.21 -11.91 27.75
C PRO A 111 0.08 -12.27 27.00
N LYS A 112 1.21 -11.70 27.46
CA LYS A 112 2.53 -11.96 26.88
C LYS A 112 3.02 -13.36 27.24
N GLY A 113 3.78 -13.99 26.34
CA GLY A 113 4.40 -15.31 26.52
C GLY A 113 3.49 -16.49 26.16
N SER A 114 2.23 -16.25 25.78
CA SER A 114 1.32 -17.31 25.32
C SER A 114 1.46 -17.53 23.81
N VAL A 115 1.75 -18.77 23.42
CA VAL A 115 1.84 -19.18 22.01
C VAL A 115 0.51 -18.98 21.29
N THR A 116 -0.61 -19.32 21.93
CA THR A 116 -1.95 -19.16 21.34
C THR A 116 -2.24 -17.70 21.02
N TRP A 117 -1.99 -16.79 21.97
CA TRP A 117 -2.19 -15.37 21.76
C TRP A 117 -1.22 -14.77 20.75
N ALA A 118 0.02 -15.27 20.67
CA ALA A 118 0.98 -14.87 19.66
C ALA A 118 0.51 -15.21 18.24
N ILE A 119 -0.02 -16.42 18.03
CA ILE A 119 -0.57 -16.84 16.74
C ILE A 119 -1.78 -15.98 16.37
N VAL A 120 -2.72 -15.80 17.30
CA VAL A 120 -3.92 -14.96 17.08
C VAL A 120 -3.53 -13.54 16.72
N ALA A 121 -2.61 -12.93 17.48
CA ALA A 121 -2.12 -11.58 17.23
C ALA A 121 -1.49 -11.44 15.83
N GLY A 122 -0.66 -12.40 15.43
CA GLY A 122 -0.01 -12.38 14.12
C GLY A 122 -0.99 -12.54 12.96
N VAL A 123 -1.92 -13.49 13.06
CA VAL A 123 -2.94 -13.75 12.03
C VAL A 123 -3.90 -12.56 11.88
N VAL A 124 -4.44 -12.06 13.00
CA VAL A 124 -5.37 -10.93 13.00
C VAL A 124 -4.71 -9.68 12.44
N SER A 125 -3.47 -9.38 12.83
CA SER A 125 -2.73 -8.22 12.33
C SER A 125 -2.45 -8.33 10.83
N THR A 126 -2.05 -9.52 10.34
CA THR A 126 -1.83 -9.77 8.91
C THR A 126 -3.11 -9.56 8.11
N ALA A 127 -4.22 -10.13 8.57
CA ALA A 127 -5.51 -10.06 7.89
C ALA A 127 -6.04 -8.62 7.86
N ALA A 128 -6.03 -7.92 9.00
CA ALA A 128 -6.48 -6.54 9.10
C ALA A 128 -5.68 -5.63 8.16
N PHE A 129 -4.35 -5.74 8.17
CA PHE A 129 -3.50 -4.91 7.31
C PHE A 129 -3.63 -5.26 5.83
N SER A 130 -3.76 -6.54 5.49
CA SER A 130 -3.98 -6.99 4.10
C SER A 130 -5.27 -6.42 3.51
N VAL A 131 -6.36 -6.44 4.28
CA VAL A 131 -7.66 -5.90 3.87
C VAL A 131 -7.58 -4.39 3.67
N LEU A 132 -6.94 -3.68 4.59
CA LEU A 132 -6.76 -2.22 4.48
C LEU A 132 -5.89 -1.84 3.30
N TYR A 133 -4.77 -2.53 3.12
CA TYR A 133 -3.87 -2.31 2.00
C TYR A 133 -4.59 -2.57 0.68
N TRP A 134 -5.36 -3.65 0.60
CA TRP A 134 -6.22 -3.93 -0.56
C TRP A 134 -7.26 -2.84 -0.79
N TRP A 135 -7.92 -2.35 0.25
CA TRP A 135 -8.95 -1.31 0.13
C TRP A 135 -8.35 0.02 -0.36
N GLU A 136 -7.20 0.41 0.17
CA GLU A 136 -6.51 1.64 -0.19
C GLU A 136 -5.94 1.59 -1.62
N TRP A 137 -5.43 0.43 -2.05
CA TRP A 137 -4.86 0.24 -3.38
C TRP A 137 -5.84 -0.23 -4.47
N SER A 138 -7.06 -0.63 -4.11
CA SER A 138 -8.12 -0.96 -5.08
C SER A 138 -8.89 0.26 -5.57
N GLY A 139 -8.52 1.47 -5.15
CA GLY A 139 -9.14 2.72 -5.62
C GLY A 139 -10.57 2.93 -5.11
N ARG A 140 -11.10 2.07 -4.23
CA ARG A 140 -12.45 2.22 -3.64
C ARG A 140 -12.55 3.33 -2.59
N ALA A 141 -11.44 4.02 -2.32
CA ALA A 141 -11.36 5.16 -1.41
C ALA A 141 -11.37 6.52 -2.14
N ALA A 142 -11.58 6.54 -3.46
CA ALA A 142 -11.72 7.76 -4.28
C ALA A 142 -13.14 7.87 -4.84
#